data_AF-R3X992-F1
#
_entry.id   AF-R3X992-F1
#
_cell.length_a   1.000
_cell.length_b   1.000
_cell.length_c   1.000
_cell.angle_alpha   90.00
_cell.angle_beta   90.00
_cell.angle_gamma   90.00
#
_symmetry.space_group_name_H-M   'P 1'
#
loop_
_entity.id
_entity.type
_entity.pdbx_description
1 polymer ?
#
loop_
_entity_poly.entity_id
_entity_poly.type
_entity_poly.pdbx_seq_one_letter_code
_entity_poly.pdbx_strand_id
1 'polypeptide(L)'
;MTILNRKYIQFNDLVIDNYEMLQSADLSGGFKTGTTEYSFGHGSYANFKAKQQFSMEQSLSMTLKLDTRKLSCDQKQFYKDYVFMNIVKAGKLWAIEGEQLLWTNAFIKDFSESYSTERHVVNIDIDFVLYEGIWHKADTKKVFLKPYVACNFMECLDFQEVDECQECCISCSQTKHESCPKCVCECEFLTGENSLCELKKEVASAFYSQCGDTYQIIYNCEAGKNIWSEEKMLGHKICKAEPCKDIIAGQFYSDTILDSDKVTITMIGAMKDPVITLNGNKMQILGEYNGKLTLTANGEIYYLEDKCCSEKAININQLVIPIGNTFGFTVHHGTNGIIVETNNCCEMTCVYVKVDRLTI
;
A
#
# COMPACT_ATOMS: atom_id res chain seq x y z
N MET A 1 -13.95 -25.26 8.11
CA MET A 1 -13.09 -24.08 8.31
C MET A 1 -11.87 -24.30 7.44
N THR A 2 -11.94 -23.85 6.19
CA THR A 2 -10.85 -24.02 5.23
C THR A 2 -9.77 -23.03 5.63
N ILE A 3 -8.57 -23.52 5.95
CA ILE A 3 -7.41 -22.64 6.11
C ILE A 3 -7.18 -22.02 4.73
N LEU A 4 -7.37 -20.71 4.62
CA LEU A 4 -7.21 -19.98 3.37
C LEU A 4 -5.71 -19.71 3.21
N ASN A 5 -5.07 -20.42 2.30
CA ASN A 5 -3.66 -20.19 1.98
C ASN A 5 -3.51 -18.90 1.17
N ARG A 6 -2.46 -18.14 1.47
CA ARG A 6 -2.08 -16.93 0.75
C ARG A 6 -1.63 -17.28 -0.67
N LYS A 7 -2.23 -16.63 -1.67
CA LYS A 7 -1.84 -16.78 -3.09
C LYS A 7 -1.25 -15.47 -3.60
N TYR A 8 -0.03 -15.51 -4.11
CA TYR A 8 0.69 -14.36 -4.67
C TYR A 8 0.22 -14.11 -6.10
N ILE A 9 -0.09 -12.85 -6.42
CA ILE A 9 -0.81 -12.54 -7.67
C ILE A 9 -0.11 -11.49 -8.54
N GLN A 10 0.65 -10.56 -7.95
CA GLN A 10 1.34 -9.52 -8.71
C GLN A 10 2.54 -8.99 -7.95
N PHE A 11 3.68 -8.80 -8.64
CA PHE A 11 4.82 -8.05 -8.14
C PHE A 11 5.11 -6.88 -9.08
N ASN A 12 5.04 -5.65 -8.58
CA ASN A 12 5.09 -4.45 -9.43
C ASN A 12 4.04 -4.54 -10.55
N ASP A 13 4.43 -4.52 -11.82
CA ASP A 13 3.53 -4.70 -12.97
C ASP A 13 3.50 -6.14 -13.49
N LEU A 14 4.31 -7.04 -12.92
CA LEU A 14 4.32 -8.46 -13.27
C LEU A 14 3.15 -9.18 -12.60
N VAL A 15 2.11 -9.50 -13.38
CA VAL A 15 0.98 -10.33 -12.94
C VAL A 15 1.42 -11.80 -12.92
N ILE A 16 1.60 -12.35 -11.72
CA ILE A 16 2.11 -13.71 -11.46
C ILE A 16 1.03 -14.77 -11.66
N ASP A 17 -0.24 -14.43 -11.40
CA ASP A 17 -1.31 -15.42 -11.50
C ASP A 17 -1.66 -15.78 -12.95
N ASN A 18 -1.42 -14.87 -13.88
CA ASN A 18 -1.72 -15.11 -15.27
C ASN A 18 -0.84 -16.25 -15.79
N TYR A 19 -1.45 -17.39 -16.16
CA TYR A 19 -0.79 -18.58 -16.73
C TYR A 19 -0.18 -19.60 -15.75
N GLU A 20 -0.66 -19.69 -14.52
CA GLU A 20 -0.15 -20.66 -13.53
C GLU A 20 1.36 -20.51 -13.31
N MET A 21 1.87 -19.26 -13.28
CA MET A 21 3.31 -19.04 -13.16
C MET A 21 3.83 -19.51 -11.81
N LEU A 22 3.03 -19.44 -10.75
CA LEU A 22 3.48 -19.87 -9.44
C LEU A 22 3.46 -21.40 -9.29
N GLN A 23 4.63 -22.04 -9.29
CA GLN A 23 4.74 -23.48 -9.03
C GLN A 23 4.80 -23.80 -7.54
N SER A 24 5.54 -23.01 -6.79
CA SER A 24 5.71 -23.14 -5.34
C SER A 24 6.00 -21.78 -4.71
N ALA A 25 5.57 -21.63 -3.46
CA ALA A 25 5.91 -20.51 -2.63
C ALA A 25 6.12 -21.00 -1.19
N ASP A 26 7.22 -20.61 -0.56
CA ASP A 26 7.47 -20.85 0.85
C ASP A 26 7.77 -19.53 1.56
N LEU A 27 6.89 -19.16 2.49
CA LEU A 27 7.03 -17.95 3.29
C LEU A 27 7.53 -18.34 4.67
N SER A 28 8.71 -17.86 5.01
CA SER A 28 9.27 -18.00 6.35
C SER A 28 9.39 -16.63 7.01
N GLY A 29 9.09 -16.60 8.32
CA GLY A 29 9.07 -15.39 9.11
C GLY A 29 9.18 -15.70 10.58
N GLY A 30 9.34 -14.67 11.40
CA GLY A 30 9.47 -14.83 12.83
C GLY A 30 9.30 -13.53 13.58
N PHE A 31 9.53 -13.60 14.89
CA PHE A 31 9.37 -12.49 15.79
C PHE A 31 10.66 -12.20 16.54
N LYS A 32 10.89 -10.93 16.89
CA LYS A 32 12.05 -10.42 17.64
C LYS A 32 11.96 -10.82 19.12
N THR A 33 11.96 -12.10 19.43
CA THR A 33 11.97 -12.61 20.80
C THR A 33 12.92 -13.79 20.93
N GLY A 34 13.91 -13.65 21.82
CA GLY A 34 14.76 -14.75 22.26
C GLY A 34 14.34 -15.25 23.63
N THR A 35 14.66 -16.50 23.93
CA THR A 35 14.43 -17.12 25.23
C THR A 35 15.75 -17.33 25.95
N THR A 36 15.77 -17.12 27.27
CA THR A 36 16.92 -17.44 28.12
C THR A 36 16.56 -18.61 29.02
N GLU A 37 17.38 -19.66 28.99
CA GLU A 37 17.24 -20.81 29.87
C GLU A 37 17.54 -20.43 31.33
N TYR A 38 16.73 -20.94 32.25
CA TYR A 38 16.91 -20.72 33.68
C TYR A 38 17.34 -22.04 34.34
N SER A 39 18.51 -22.06 34.96
CA SER A 39 19.20 -23.30 35.36
C SER A 39 18.58 -24.07 36.53
N PHE A 40 17.55 -23.55 37.19
CA PHE A 40 16.94 -24.17 38.39
C PHE A 40 15.40 -24.26 38.36
N GLY A 41 14.78 -24.13 37.17
CA GLY A 41 13.32 -24.23 37.01
C GLY A 41 12.89 -24.91 35.71
N HIS A 42 11.59 -25.11 35.50
CA HIS A 42 11.05 -25.59 34.24
C HIS A 42 10.85 -24.45 33.24
N GLY A 43 11.24 -24.67 31.98
CA GLY A 43 11.01 -23.74 30.88
C GLY A 43 12.05 -22.64 30.74
N SER A 44 11.84 -21.77 29.76
CA SER A 44 12.68 -20.60 29.48
C SER A 44 11.92 -19.31 29.74
N TYR A 45 12.65 -18.25 30.07
CA TYR A 45 12.11 -16.91 30.21
C TYR A 45 12.17 -16.16 28.88
N ALA A 46 11.11 -15.42 28.54
CA ALA A 46 11.07 -14.51 27.40
C ALA A 46 10.75 -13.08 27.88
N ASN A 47 11.54 -12.11 27.45
CA ASN A 47 11.32 -10.71 27.79
C ASN A 47 10.51 -10.00 26.70
N PHE A 48 9.25 -9.67 26.98
CA PHE A 48 8.39 -8.93 26.07
C PHE A 48 8.44 -7.43 26.39
N LYS A 49 8.84 -6.62 25.41
CA LYS A 49 8.83 -5.14 25.53
C LYS A 49 7.43 -4.52 25.32
N ALA A 50 6.52 -5.26 24.70
CA ALA A 50 5.17 -4.82 24.37
C ALA A 50 4.19 -5.98 24.49
N LYS A 51 2.89 -5.69 24.43
CA LYS A 51 1.83 -6.71 24.45
C LYS A 51 1.89 -7.63 23.22
N GLN A 52 2.40 -7.12 22.10
CA GLN A 52 2.58 -7.84 20.86
C GLN A 52 4.07 -8.03 20.57
N GLN A 53 4.39 -9.13 19.89
CA GLN A 53 5.74 -9.39 19.40
C GLN A 53 6.02 -8.54 18.16
N PHE A 54 7.25 -8.07 18.01
CA PHE A 54 7.68 -7.34 16.82
C PHE A 54 8.08 -8.31 15.72
N SER A 55 7.56 -8.13 14.51
CA SER A 55 7.93 -8.98 13.37
C SER A 55 9.40 -8.80 12.96
N MET A 56 10.02 -9.88 12.50
CA MET A 56 11.27 -9.88 11.75
C MET A 56 10.98 -9.83 10.26
N GLU A 57 11.99 -9.49 9.44
CA GLU A 57 11.89 -9.65 8.00
C GLU A 57 11.43 -11.07 7.62
N GLN A 58 10.61 -11.17 6.56
CA GLN A 58 10.18 -12.45 6.02
C GLN A 58 10.99 -12.77 4.76
N SER A 59 11.30 -14.05 4.58
CA SER A 59 11.92 -14.58 3.35
C SER A 59 10.89 -15.41 2.60
N LEU A 60 10.73 -15.11 1.31
CA LEU A 60 9.77 -15.78 0.43
C LEU A 60 10.51 -16.34 -0.78
N SER A 61 10.58 -17.66 -0.87
CA SER A 61 11.14 -18.34 -2.04
C SER A 61 10.01 -18.76 -2.98
N MET A 62 10.12 -18.38 -4.25
CA MET A 62 9.10 -18.61 -5.28
C MET A 62 9.70 -19.15 -6.56
N THR A 63 9.03 -20.11 -7.19
CA THR A 63 9.38 -20.60 -8.53
C THR A 63 8.33 -20.12 -9.53
N LEU A 64 8.77 -19.28 -10.49
CA LEU A 64 7.95 -18.72 -11.56
C LEU A 64 8.14 -19.49 -12.87
N LYS A 65 7.05 -20.00 -13.44
CA LYS A 65 6.96 -20.63 -14.74
C LYS A 65 6.47 -19.63 -15.77
N LEU A 66 7.38 -19.14 -16.61
CA LEU A 66 7.06 -18.24 -17.70
C LEU A 66 6.67 -19.04 -18.95
N ASP A 67 5.38 -19.18 -19.22
CA ASP A 67 4.89 -19.79 -20.46
C ASP A 67 4.59 -18.72 -21.52
N THR A 68 5.44 -18.67 -22.55
CA THR A 68 5.33 -17.69 -23.64
C THR A 68 4.34 -18.09 -24.72
N ARG A 69 3.69 -19.27 -24.65
CA ARG A 69 2.77 -19.76 -25.70
C ARG A 69 1.55 -18.87 -25.90
N LYS A 70 1.08 -18.22 -24.84
CA LYS A 70 -0.11 -17.35 -24.86
C LYS A 70 0.19 -15.91 -25.28
N LEU A 71 1.47 -15.57 -25.50
CA LEU A 71 1.91 -14.26 -25.98
C LEU A 71 1.90 -14.20 -27.51
N SER A 72 1.69 -13.00 -28.06
CA SER A 72 1.91 -12.73 -29.49
C SER A 72 3.39 -12.87 -29.85
N CYS A 73 3.71 -13.18 -31.12
CA CYS A 73 5.11 -13.41 -31.54
C CYS A 73 6.03 -12.23 -31.20
N ASP A 74 5.57 -11.00 -31.42
CA ASP A 74 6.35 -9.79 -31.18
C ASP A 74 6.63 -9.57 -29.69
N GLN A 75 5.70 -9.96 -28.82
CA GLN A 75 5.88 -9.86 -27.37
C GLN A 75 6.84 -10.91 -26.80
N LYS A 76 6.98 -12.08 -27.45
CA LYS A 76 7.81 -13.18 -26.94
C LYS A 76 9.28 -12.80 -26.78
N GLN A 77 9.80 -11.94 -27.66
CA GLN A 77 11.21 -11.54 -27.62
C GLN A 77 11.53 -10.62 -26.44
N PHE A 78 10.60 -9.75 -26.05
CA PHE A 78 10.81 -8.77 -24.97
C PHE A 78 10.23 -9.21 -23.62
N TYR A 79 9.50 -10.32 -23.57
CA TYR A 79 8.82 -10.75 -22.34
C TYR A 79 9.81 -11.06 -21.20
N LYS A 80 10.96 -11.65 -21.53
CA LYS A 80 12.01 -11.91 -20.55
C LYS A 80 12.54 -10.59 -19.97
N ASP A 81 12.83 -9.61 -20.82
CA ASP A 81 13.31 -8.30 -20.39
C ASP A 81 12.27 -7.56 -19.54
N TYR A 82 10.99 -7.63 -19.91
CA TYR A 82 9.89 -7.11 -19.10
C TYR A 82 9.85 -7.72 -17.69
N VAL A 83 10.02 -9.05 -17.58
CA VAL A 83 10.08 -9.75 -16.29
C VAL A 83 11.28 -9.27 -15.47
N PHE A 84 12.47 -9.19 -16.07
CA PHE A 84 13.67 -8.69 -15.37
C PHE A 84 13.57 -7.23 -14.96
N MET A 85 12.97 -6.37 -15.79
CA MET A 85 12.72 -4.96 -15.44
C MET A 85 11.83 -4.79 -14.21
N ASN A 86 10.89 -5.71 -13.99
CA ASN A 86 10.07 -5.75 -12.79
C ASN A 86 10.83 -6.32 -11.59
N ILE A 87 11.60 -7.39 -11.79
CA ILE A 87 12.34 -8.10 -10.75
C ILE A 87 13.46 -7.27 -10.13
N VAL A 88 14.17 -6.47 -10.93
CA VAL A 88 15.30 -5.64 -10.47
C VAL A 88 14.86 -4.49 -9.55
N LYS A 89 13.57 -4.13 -9.56
CA LYS A 89 13.04 -3.02 -8.77
C LYS A 89 12.39 -3.52 -7.48
N ALA A 90 12.74 -2.89 -6.36
CA ALA A 90 11.95 -3.02 -5.15
C ALA A 90 10.54 -2.44 -5.38
N GLY A 91 9.53 -3.03 -4.75
CA GLY A 91 8.17 -2.50 -4.81
C GLY A 91 7.15 -3.38 -4.10
N LYS A 92 5.94 -3.48 -4.64
CA LYS A 92 4.81 -4.11 -3.95
C LYS A 92 4.56 -5.51 -4.46
N LEU A 93 4.58 -6.47 -3.53
CA LEU A 93 4.08 -7.81 -3.75
C LEU A 93 2.64 -7.89 -3.24
N TRP A 94 1.73 -8.30 -4.10
CA TRP A 94 0.30 -8.45 -3.83
C TRP A 94 -0.07 -9.91 -3.67
N ALA A 95 -0.95 -10.18 -2.72
CA ALA A 95 -1.47 -11.51 -2.46
C ALA A 95 -2.94 -11.47 -2.05
N ILE A 96 -3.66 -12.56 -2.31
CA ILE A 96 -5.02 -12.79 -1.83
C ILE A 96 -4.98 -13.80 -0.70
N GLU A 97 -5.68 -13.50 0.38
CA GLU A 97 -5.91 -14.41 1.50
C GLU A 97 -7.41 -14.38 1.85
N GLY A 98 -8.14 -15.42 1.48
CA GLY A 98 -9.61 -15.41 1.54
C GLY A 98 -10.22 -14.36 0.62
N GLU A 99 -11.03 -13.46 1.19
CA GLU A 99 -11.64 -12.33 0.49
C GLU A 99 -10.88 -11.01 0.73
N GLN A 100 -9.61 -11.10 1.14
CA GLN A 100 -8.78 -9.93 1.41
C GLN A 100 -7.63 -9.83 0.42
N LEU A 101 -7.50 -8.63 -0.16
CA LEU A 101 -6.30 -8.25 -0.91
C LEU A 101 -5.28 -7.65 0.04
N LEU A 102 -4.10 -8.25 0.05
CA LEU A 102 -2.96 -7.87 0.88
C LEU A 102 -1.80 -7.40 0.00
N TRP A 103 -0.94 -6.55 0.55
CA TRP A 103 0.32 -6.18 -0.07
C TRP A 103 1.44 -6.04 0.95
N THR A 104 2.67 -6.23 0.51
CA THR A 104 3.87 -5.99 1.31
C THR A 104 4.91 -5.32 0.44
N ASN A 105 5.80 -4.54 1.05
CA ASN A 105 7.00 -4.10 0.36
C ASN A 105 7.98 -5.28 0.27
N ALA A 106 8.50 -5.51 -0.93
CA ALA A 106 9.41 -6.61 -1.20
C ALA A 106 10.46 -6.20 -2.24
N PHE A 107 11.62 -6.85 -2.17
CA PHE A 107 12.64 -6.79 -3.20
C PHE A 107 13.25 -8.18 -3.37
N ILE A 108 13.87 -8.42 -4.53
CA ILE A 108 14.48 -9.70 -4.85
C ILE A 108 15.94 -9.67 -4.43
N LYS A 109 16.34 -10.65 -3.63
CA LYS A 109 17.71 -10.81 -3.13
C LYS A 109 18.54 -11.62 -4.10
N ASP A 110 17.96 -12.71 -4.62
CA ASP A 110 18.62 -13.61 -5.55
C ASP A 110 17.61 -14.17 -6.55
N PHE A 111 18.10 -14.54 -7.73
CA PHE A 111 17.32 -15.26 -8.73
C PHE A 111 18.20 -16.26 -9.47
N SER A 112 17.61 -17.37 -9.88
CA SER A 112 18.29 -18.35 -10.73
C SER A 112 17.38 -18.82 -11.85
N GLU A 113 17.97 -19.04 -13.03
CA GLU A 113 17.26 -19.64 -14.16
C GLU A 113 17.62 -21.11 -14.24
N SER A 114 16.63 -22.00 -14.17
CA SER A 114 16.87 -23.42 -14.38
C SER A 114 16.89 -23.76 -15.87
N TYR A 115 17.79 -24.66 -16.25
CA TYR A 115 17.86 -25.16 -17.62
C TYR A 115 16.57 -25.91 -17.97
N SER A 116 15.77 -25.34 -18.87
CA SER A 116 14.54 -25.94 -19.38
C SER A 116 14.79 -26.60 -20.73
N THR A 117 14.34 -27.86 -20.87
CA THR A 117 14.32 -28.57 -22.15
C THR A 117 13.03 -28.32 -22.95
N GLU A 118 12.03 -27.67 -22.33
CA GLU A 118 10.77 -27.34 -22.96
C GLU A 118 10.88 -26.04 -23.76
N ARG A 119 10.55 -26.11 -25.05
CA ARG A 119 10.45 -24.92 -25.91
C ARG A 119 9.31 -24.04 -25.40
N HIS A 120 9.56 -22.73 -25.25
CA HIS A 120 8.61 -21.71 -24.78
C HIS A 120 8.34 -21.60 -23.27
N VAL A 121 9.02 -22.41 -22.43
CA VAL A 121 8.89 -22.36 -20.97
C VAL A 121 10.24 -22.03 -20.34
N VAL A 122 10.27 -21.01 -19.49
CA VAL A 122 11.42 -20.65 -18.64
C VAL A 122 10.98 -20.70 -17.19
N ASN A 123 11.73 -21.42 -16.36
CA ASN A 123 11.50 -21.44 -14.91
C ASN A 123 12.55 -20.56 -14.23
N ILE A 124 12.09 -19.64 -13.39
CA ILE A 124 12.94 -18.73 -12.61
C ILE A 124 12.63 -18.95 -11.14
N ASP A 125 13.64 -19.31 -10.37
CA ASP A 125 13.57 -19.35 -8.92
C ASP A 125 13.97 -17.98 -8.39
N ILE A 126 13.17 -17.42 -7.48
CA ILE A 126 13.28 -16.05 -6.98
C ILE A 126 13.16 -16.06 -5.46
N ASP A 127 14.12 -15.42 -4.80
CA ASP A 127 14.09 -15.20 -3.36
C ASP A 127 13.78 -13.74 -3.03
N PHE A 128 12.59 -13.51 -2.50
CA PHE A 128 12.13 -12.22 -2.01
C PHE A 128 12.51 -12.00 -0.55
N VAL A 129 12.84 -10.76 -0.23
CA VAL A 129 12.94 -10.25 1.15
C VAL A 129 11.82 -9.23 1.38
N LEU A 130 10.99 -9.50 2.38
CA LEU A 130 9.91 -8.64 2.84
C LEU A 130 10.39 -7.93 4.12
N TYR A 131 11.05 -6.78 3.94
CA TYR A 131 11.83 -6.16 5.01
C TYR A 131 11.01 -5.62 6.19
N GLU A 132 9.74 -5.27 5.99
CA GLU A 132 8.86 -4.85 7.09
C GLU A 132 8.37 -6.06 7.91
N GLY A 133 8.38 -7.26 7.31
CA GLY A 133 7.92 -8.49 7.97
C GLY A 133 6.42 -8.55 8.23
N ILE A 134 5.64 -7.66 7.62
CA ILE A 134 4.21 -7.47 7.84
C ILE A 134 3.51 -7.28 6.51
N TRP A 135 2.22 -7.54 6.49
CA TRP A 135 1.35 -7.37 5.33
C TRP A 135 0.34 -6.27 5.59
N HIS A 136 -0.01 -5.53 4.55
CA HIS A 136 -0.95 -4.41 4.59
C HIS A 136 -2.23 -4.81 3.88
N LYS A 137 -3.38 -4.54 4.49
CA LYS A 137 -4.67 -4.69 3.82
C LYS A 137 -4.86 -3.55 2.82
N ALA A 138 -5.22 -3.89 1.59
CA ALA A 138 -5.42 -2.93 0.50
C ALA A 138 -6.39 -1.80 0.89
N ASP A 139 -6.03 -0.56 0.57
CA ASP A 139 -6.94 0.59 0.68
C ASP A 139 -7.89 0.56 -0.52
N THR A 140 -9.16 0.22 -0.26
CA THR A 140 -10.15 -0.03 -1.31
C THR A 140 -10.38 1.17 -2.21
N LYS A 141 -10.10 2.39 -1.73
CA LYS A 141 -10.28 3.64 -2.48
C LYS A 141 -9.07 4.03 -3.33
N LYS A 142 -7.92 3.38 -3.11
CA LYS A 142 -6.65 3.63 -3.84
C LYS A 142 -6.27 2.50 -4.78
N VAL A 143 -6.90 1.35 -4.61
CA VAL A 143 -6.62 0.15 -5.39
C VAL A 143 -7.72 -0.06 -6.39
N PHE A 144 -7.30 -0.26 -7.63
CA PHE A 144 -8.15 -0.47 -8.78
C PHE A 144 -7.81 -1.81 -9.46
N LEU A 145 -8.82 -2.46 -10.00
CA LEU A 145 -8.71 -3.66 -10.81
C LEU A 145 -9.11 -3.30 -12.24
N LYS A 146 -8.22 -3.57 -13.19
CA LYS A 146 -8.55 -3.54 -14.62
C LYS A 146 -8.33 -4.91 -15.23
N PRO A 147 -9.21 -5.36 -16.15
CA PRO A 147 -8.96 -6.60 -16.88
C PRO A 147 -7.56 -6.58 -17.47
N TYR A 148 -6.74 -7.58 -17.11
CA TYR A 148 -5.40 -7.73 -17.64
C TYR A 148 -5.50 -8.39 -19.00
N VAL A 149 -5.63 -7.55 -20.02
CA VAL A 149 -5.06 -7.89 -21.32
C VAL A 149 -3.59 -7.50 -21.18
N ALA A 150 -2.66 -8.32 -21.69
CA ALA A 150 -1.27 -7.90 -21.88
C ALA A 150 -1.20 -6.81 -22.97
N CYS A 151 -1.97 -5.72 -22.78
CA CYS A 151 -1.89 -4.48 -23.51
C CYS A 151 -0.42 -4.13 -23.57
N ASN A 152 -0.01 -3.85 -24.80
CA ASN A 152 1.30 -4.06 -25.32
C ASN A 152 2.36 -3.41 -24.42
N PHE A 153 2.94 -4.17 -23.47
CA PHE A 153 4.01 -3.66 -22.62
C PHE A 153 5.14 -3.10 -23.48
N MET A 154 5.26 -3.55 -24.74
CA MET A 154 6.16 -2.99 -25.74
C MET A 154 5.82 -1.54 -26.11
N GLU A 155 4.56 -1.22 -26.43
CA GLU A 155 4.12 0.16 -26.68
C GLU A 155 4.23 1.02 -25.42
N CYS A 156 3.97 0.42 -24.26
CA CYS A 156 3.94 1.09 -22.97
C CYS A 156 5.33 1.50 -22.47
N LEU A 157 6.29 0.57 -22.58
CA LEU A 157 7.66 0.72 -22.10
C LEU A 157 8.64 1.01 -23.24
N ASP A 158 8.12 1.28 -24.44
CA ASP A 158 8.88 1.62 -25.64
C ASP A 158 9.92 0.55 -26.02
N PHE A 159 9.55 -0.74 -25.90
CA PHE A 159 10.40 -1.81 -26.41
C PHE A 159 10.42 -1.76 -27.93
N GLN A 160 11.62 -1.62 -28.48
CA GLN A 160 11.90 -1.58 -29.90
C GLN A 160 13.04 -2.56 -30.20
N GLU A 161 13.03 -3.16 -31.38
CA GLU A 161 14.18 -3.93 -31.86
C GLU A 161 15.35 -2.96 -32.10
N VAL A 162 16.50 -3.27 -31.51
CA VAL A 162 17.74 -2.53 -31.76
C VAL A 162 18.35 -3.11 -33.04
N ASP A 163 18.26 -2.38 -34.13
CA ASP A 163 18.93 -2.74 -35.38
C ASP A 163 20.44 -2.45 -35.25
N GLU A 164 21.20 -3.45 -34.80
CA GLU A 164 22.67 -3.37 -34.65
C GLU A 164 23.40 -3.14 -35.99
N CYS A 165 22.70 -3.29 -37.13
CA CYS A 165 23.25 -3.08 -38.47
C CYS A 165 23.01 -1.67 -39.03
N GLN A 166 22.36 -0.76 -38.29
CA GLN A 166 22.33 0.66 -38.67
C GLN A 166 23.65 1.33 -38.26
N GLU A 167 24.62 1.24 -39.16
CA GLU A 167 25.79 2.10 -39.13
C GLU A 167 25.35 3.57 -39.01
N CYS A 168 25.90 4.21 -37.98
CA CYS A 168 25.78 5.64 -37.74
C CYS A 168 26.28 6.42 -38.96
N CYS A 169 25.38 6.76 -39.89
CA CYS A 169 25.37 7.95 -40.75
C CYS A 169 24.38 7.81 -41.92
N ILE A 170 23.34 8.65 -41.98
CA ILE A 170 22.98 9.56 -43.11
C ILE A 170 21.49 9.96 -43.04
N SER A 171 21.30 11.26 -42.73
CA SER A 171 20.22 12.17 -43.11
C SER A 171 18.76 11.69 -43.18
N CYS A 172 17.99 12.16 -42.19
CA CYS A 172 16.58 12.56 -42.22
C CYS A 172 15.72 12.19 -43.44
N SER A 173 14.69 11.37 -43.19
CA SER A 173 13.45 11.37 -43.98
C SER A 173 12.23 11.27 -43.07
N GLN A 174 11.72 12.44 -42.70
CA GLN A 174 10.31 12.79 -42.54
C GLN A 174 9.32 11.65 -42.24
N THR A 175 8.98 11.53 -40.96
CA THR A 175 7.57 11.64 -40.54
C THR A 175 7.54 12.47 -39.27
N LYS A 176 7.01 13.69 -39.36
CA LYS A 176 6.34 14.32 -38.23
C LYS A 176 5.11 13.46 -37.94
N HIS A 177 5.29 12.34 -37.24
CA HIS A 177 4.23 11.91 -36.36
C HIS A 177 4.21 12.94 -35.26
N GLU A 178 3.14 13.74 -35.23
CA GLU A 178 2.74 14.45 -34.03
C GLU A 178 3.00 13.51 -32.87
N SER A 179 3.81 13.95 -31.91
CA SER A 179 3.94 13.25 -30.64
C SER A 179 2.56 13.31 -29.99
N CYS A 180 1.69 12.37 -30.36
CA CYS A 180 0.60 11.96 -29.50
C CYS A 180 1.28 11.73 -28.15
N PRO A 181 0.84 12.39 -27.07
CA PRO A 181 1.45 12.22 -25.77
C PRO A 181 1.48 10.71 -25.52
N LYS A 182 2.70 10.15 -25.46
CA LYS A 182 2.94 8.71 -25.25
C LYS A 182 2.00 8.31 -24.12
N CYS A 183 1.06 7.42 -24.42
CA CYS A 183 0.09 6.97 -23.43
C CYS A 183 0.89 6.55 -22.20
N VAL A 184 0.73 7.31 -21.12
CA VAL A 184 1.17 6.88 -19.81
C VAL A 184 0.58 5.49 -19.63
N CYS A 185 1.37 4.51 -19.18
CA CYS A 185 0.94 3.13 -18.97
C CYS A 185 -0.32 2.95 -18.08
N GLU A 186 -0.80 4.05 -17.50
CA GLU A 186 -2.17 4.24 -17.06
C GLU A 186 -3.13 4.21 -18.26
N CYS A 187 -3.30 3.02 -18.84
CA CYS A 187 -4.31 2.74 -19.85
C CYS A 187 -5.68 3.18 -19.31
N GLU A 188 -6.17 4.31 -19.80
CA GLU A 188 -7.52 4.88 -19.64
C GLU A 188 -7.93 5.31 -18.23
N PHE A 189 -8.77 6.36 -18.17
CA PHE A 189 -9.42 6.90 -16.98
C PHE A 189 -9.83 5.80 -15.99
N LEU A 190 -9.17 5.76 -14.82
CA LEU A 190 -9.63 4.95 -13.70
C LEU A 190 -10.97 5.50 -13.23
N THR A 191 -11.98 4.64 -13.14
CA THR A 191 -13.32 5.01 -12.69
C THR A 191 -13.65 4.36 -11.35
N GLY A 192 -14.73 4.81 -10.70
CA GLY A 192 -15.24 4.19 -9.48
C GLY A 192 -15.52 2.70 -9.64
N GLU A 193 -16.03 2.27 -10.81
CA GLU A 193 -16.31 0.86 -11.11
C GLU A 193 -15.07 -0.03 -11.12
N ASN A 194 -13.88 0.55 -11.37
CA ASN A 194 -12.61 -0.16 -11.30
C ASN A 194 -12.07 -0.26 -9.88
N SER A 195 -12.55 0.56 -8.94
CA SER A 195 -12.07 0.60 -7.57
C SER A 195 -12.55 -0.62 -6.78
N LEU A 196 -11.70 -1.16 -5.91
CA LEU A 196 -12.13 -2.20 -4.94
C LEU A 196 -13.30 -1.74 -4.05
N CYS A 197 -13.51 -0.43 -3.90
CA CYS A 197 -14.60 0.12 -3.11
C CYS A 197 -15.98 -0.03 -3.77
N GLU A 198 -16.04 0.00 -5.10
CA GLU A 198 -17.29 -0.04 -5.90
C GLU A 198 -17.37 -1.27 -6.82
N LEU A 199 -16.45 -2.22 -6.62
CA LEU A 199 -16.36 -3.42 -7.43
C LEU A 199 -17.68 -4.21 -7.38
N LYS A 200 -18.23 -4.51 -8.55
CA LYS A 200 -19.43 -5.35 -8.69
C LYS A 200 -19.18 -6.72 -8.04
N LYS A 201 -20.19 -7.26 -7.33
CA LYS A 201 -20.06 -8.51 -6.57
C LYS A 201 -19.62 -9.68 -7.43
N GLU A 202 -20.06 -9.72 -8.68
CA GLU A 202 -19.69 -10.75 -9.65
C GLU A 202 -18.20 -10.66 -10.01
N VAL A 203 -17.67 -9.45 -10.18
CA VAL A 203 -16.25 -9.19 -10.46
C VAL A 203 -15.41 -9.49 -9.23
N ALA A 204 -15.85 -9.08 -8.03
CA ALA A 204 -15.20 -9.42 -6.78
C ALA A 204 -15.14 -10.94 -6.57
N SER A 205 -16.27 -11.63 -6.78
CA SER A 205 -16.34 -13.08 -6.67
C SER A 205 -15.42 -13.75 -7.68
N ALA A 206 -15.40 -13.32 -8.95
CA ALA A 206 -14.47 -13.84 -9.95
C ALA A 206 -13.01 -13.60 -9.55
N PHE A 207 -12.66 -12.39 -9.12
CA PHE A 207 -11.30 -12.02 -8.72
C PHE A 207 -10.80 -12.85 -7.53
N TYR A 208 -11.59 -12.99 -6.46
CA TYR A 208 -11.19 -13.75 -5.28
C TYR A 208 -11.28 -15.28 -5.49
N SER A 209 -12.27 -15.78 -6.24
CA SER A 209 -12.44 -17.22 -6.49
C SER A 209 -11.48 -17.79 -7.54
N GLN A 210 -11.11 -16.99 -8.55
CA GLN A 210 -10.09 -17.33 -9.54
C GLN A 210 -8.70 -16.84 -9.12
N CYS A 211 -8.62 -16.18 -7.97
CA CYS A 211 -7.41 -15.66 -7.35
C CYS A 211 -6.57 -14.71 -8.23
N GLY A 212 -7.20 -13.89 -9.06
CA GLY A 212 -6.54 -12.80 -9.79
C GLY A 212 -6.31 -13.04 -11.30
N ASP A 213 -6.64 -14.22 -11.83
CA ASP A 213 -6.28 -14.72 -13.18
C ASP A 213 -6.79 -13.92 -14.40
N THR A 214 -7.30 -12.70 -14.20
CA THR A 214 -7.83 -11.85 -15.28
C THR A 214 -7.67 -10.35 -15.02
N TYR A 215 -7.03 -9.91 -13.93
CA TYR A 215 -6.97 -8.49 -13.55
C TYR A 215 -5.58 -8.02 -13.13
N GLN A 216 -5.23 -6.79 -13.53
CA GLN A 216 -4.08 -6.05 -13.04
C GLN A 216 -4.51 -5.18 -11.85
N ILE A 217 -3.70 -5.19 -10.81
CA ILE A 217 -3.84 -4.33 -9.64
C ILE A 217 -3.09 -3.02 -9.91
N ILE A 218 -3.80 -1.91 -9.80
CA ILE A 218 -3.23 -0.57 -9.93
C ILE A 218 -3.42 0.17 -8.61
N TYR A 219 -2.31 0.62 -8.01
CA TYR A 219 -2.33 1.47 -6.82
C TYR A 219 -2.13 2.93 -7.23
N ASN A 220 -3.18 3.74 -7.21
CA ASN A 220 -3.11 5.15 -7.60
C ASN A 220 -3.87 6.05 -6.60
N CYS A 221 -3.11 6.85 -5.85
CA CYS A 221 -3.68 7.78 -4.87
C CYS A 221 -4.43 8.95 -5.50
N GLU A 222 -3.96 9.46 -6.64
CA GLU A 222 -4.51 10.64 -7.30
C GLU A 222 -5.84 10.33 -7.96
N ALA A 223 -5.93 9.19 -8.66
CA ALA A 223 -7.19 8.67 -9.17
C ALA A 223 -8.23 8.52 -8.07
N GLY A 224 -7.84 7.97 -6.91
CA GLY A 224 -8.71 7.88 -5.74
C GLY A 224 -9.21 9.23 -5.25
N LYS A 225 -8.34 10.26 -5.17
CA LYS A 225 -8.76 11.62 -4.79
C LYS A 225 -9.76 12.22 -5.79
N ASN A 226 -9.54 12.01 -7.08
CA ASN A 226 -10.40 12.54 -8.14
C ASN A 226 -11.81 11.91 -8.12
N ILE A 227 -11.90 10.60 -7.83
CA ILE A 227 -13.17 9.86 -7.80
C ILE A 227 -13.94 10.14 -6.50
N TRP A 228 -13.27 10.07 -5.35
CA TRP A 228 -13.93 10.05 -4.05
C TRP A 228 -14.01 11.40 -3.35
N SER A 229 -13.31 12.40 -3.85
CA SER A 229 -12.91 13.62 -3.14
C SER A 229 -11.84 13.37 -2.08
N GLU A 230 -11.06 14.41 -1.78
CA GLU A 230 -9.96 14.34 -0.82
C GLU A 230 -10.43 13.96 0.59
N GLU A 231 -11.56 14.51 1.04
CA GLU A 231 -12.09 14.26 2.39
C GLU A 231 -12.39 12.78 2.64
N LYS A 232 -12.93 12.07 1.64
CA LYS A 232 -13.21 10.63 1.78
C LYS A 232 -11.94 9.78 1.85
N MET A 233 -10.78 10.34 1.49
CA MET A 233 -9.48 9.67 1.52
C MET A 233 -8.74 9.84 2.86
N LEU A 234 -9.26 10.68 3.76
CA LEU A 234 -8.65 11.01 5.05
C LEU A 234 -8.97 9.98 6.16
N GLY A 235 -9.78 8.96 5.88
CA GLY A 235 -10.06 7.86 6.81
C GLY A 235 -11.37 8.02 7.56
N HIS A 236 -11.41 7.61 8.83
CA HIS A 236 -12.60 7.63 9.67
C HIS A 236 -12.94 9.05 10.10
N LYS A 237 -14.08 9.58 9.64
CA LYS A 237 -14.58 10.92 9.98
C LYS A 237 -15.36 10.90 11.29
N ILE A 238 -15.01 11.78 12.21
CA ILE A 238 -15.73 12.03 13.47
C ILE A 238 -15.86 13.55 13.60
N CYS A 239 -17.08 14.04 13.81
CA CYS A 239 -17.34 15.48 13.91
C CYS A 239 -17.84 15.84 15.29
N LYS A 240 -17.76 17.14 15.62
CA LYS A 240 -18.50 17.69 16.75
C LYS A 240 -19.98 17.30 16.63
N ALA A 241 -20.61 16.98 17.77
CA ALA A 241 -22.04 16.74 17.81
C ALA A 241 -22.82 18.02 17.45
N GLU A 242 -22.33 19.17 17.92
CA GLU A 242 -22.91 20.49 17.70
C GLU A 242 -21.78 21.54 17.59
N PRO A 243 -21.98 22.65 16.86
CA PRO A 243 -20.95 23.69 16.70
C PRO A 243 -20.50 24.29 18.04
N CYS A 244 -21.42 24.40 19.00
CA CYS A 244 -21.23 24.96 20.34
C CYS A 244 -20.27 24.17 21.23
N LYS A 245 -19.88 22.95 20.83
CA LYS A 245 -18.96 22.10 21.59
C LYS A 245 -17.52 22.41 21.19
N ASP A 246 -16.65 22.46 22.18
CA ASP A 246 -15.21 22.55 22.04
C ASP A 246 -14.54 21.18 21.88
N ILE A 247 -15.28 20.08 22.04
CA ILE A 247 -14.74 18.72 22.01
C ILE A 247 -15.36 17.90 20.87
N ILE A 248 -14.51 17.14 20.17
CA ILE A 248 -14.89 16.04 19.30
C ILE A 248 -14.60 14.74 20.06
N ALA A 249 -15.59 13.86 20.21
CA ALA A 249 -15.39 12.56 20.85
C ALA A 249 -16.06 11.48 20.01
N GLY A 250 -15.36 10.36 19.80
CA GLY A 250 -15.90 9.26 19.03
C GLY A 250 -15.08 7.99 19.14
N GLN A 251 -15.59 6.95 18.51
CA GLN A 251 -14.96 5.65 18.43
C GLN A 251 -14.95 5.17 16.98
N PHE A 252 -13.93 4.42 16.61
CA PHE A 252 -13.86 3.74 15.32
C PHE A 252 -13.29 2.34 15.50
N TYR A 253 -13.72 1.42 14.64
CA TYR A 253 -13.23 0.06 14.62
C TYR A 253 -12.04 -0.07 13.67
N SER A 254 -10.99 -0.78 14.10
CA SER A 254 -9.86 -1.17 13.26
C SER A 254 -9.75 -2.70 13.21
N ASP A 255 -9.63 -3.24 12.01
CA ASP A 255 -9.41 -4.66 11.77
C ASP A 255 -7.93 -5.02 11.64
N THR A 256 -7.01 -4.13 12.04
CA THR A 256 -5.57 -4.43 12.11
C THR A 256 -5.33 -5.60 13.08
N ILE A 257 -4.42 -6.52 12.74
CA ILE A 257 -4.02 -7.63 13.62
C ILE A 257 -2.83 -7.21 14.48
N LEU A 258 -1.86 -6.52 13.87
CA LEU A 258 -0.76 -5.87 14.58
C LEU A 258 -1.11 -4.42 14.90
N ASP A 259 -0.63 -3.95 16.04
CA ASP A 259 -0.71 -2.56 16.46
C ASP A 259 -0.04 -1.68 15.40
N SER A 260 -0.77 -0.66 14.94
CA SER A 260 -0.32 0.24 13.88
C SER A 260 0.04 1.60 14.47
N ASP A 261 1.29 2.00 14.29
CA ASP A 261 1.84 3.33 14.61
C ASP A 261 1.78 4.30 13.41
N LYS A 262 1.52 3.77 12.21
CA LYS A 262 1.29 4.54 10.97
C LYS A 262 -0.12 5.17 10.98
N VAL A 263 -0.31 6.12 11.89
CA VAL A 263 -1.56 6.88 12.07
C VAL A 263 -1.38 8.31 11.56
N THR A 264 -2.30 8.76 10.72
CA THR A 264 -2.38 10.17 10.29
C THR A 264 -3.69 10.77 10.78
N ILE A 265 -3.62 11.93 11.43
CA ILE A 265 -4.78 12.63 11.95
C ILE A 265 -4.94 13.94 11.20
N THR A 266 -6.12 14.17 10.62
CA THR A 266 -6.44 15.41 9.91
C THR A 266 -7.64 16.07 10.57
N MET A 267 -7.53 17.32 10.96
CA MET A 267 -8.62 18.12 11.51
C MET A 267 -9.01 19.18 10.48
N ILE A 268 -10.31 19.37 10.27
CA ILE A 268 -10.85 20.38 9.36
C ILE A 268 -11.84 21.26 10.12
N GLY A 269 -11.59 22.57 10.14
CA GLY A 269 -12.40 23.61 10.81
C GLY A 269 -11.53 24.53 11.68
N ALA A 270 -12.16 25.42 12.44
CA ALA A 270 -11.44 26.26 13.40
C ALA A 270 -11.09 25.52 14.69
N MET A 271 -9.87 25.72 15.17
CA MET A 271 -9.32 25.13 16.39
C MET A 271 -8.21 26.02 16.98
N LYS A 272 -8.07 25.98 18.30
CA LYS A 272 -7.04 26.67 19.06
C LYS A 272 -6.33 25.69 19.97
N ASP A 273 -5.02 25.65 19.88
CA ASP A 273 -4.14 24.77 20.65
C ASP A 273 -4.68 23.33 20.78
N PRO A 274 -5.10 22.67 19.68
CA PRO A 274 -5.87 21.44 19.77
C PRO A 274 -5.11 20.33 20.49
N VAL A 275 -5.81 19.63 21.40
CA VAL A 275 -5.30 18.46 22.14
C VAL A 275 -5.95 17.20 21.61
N ILE A 276 -5.15 16.32 21.04
CA ILE A 276 -5.58 15.04 20.49
C ILE A 276 -5.27 13.94 21.50
N THR A 277 -6.28 13.17 21.89
CA THR A 277 -6.16 11.97 22.72
C THR A 277 -6.62 10.76 21.91
N LEU A 278 -5.74 9.79 21.65
CA LEU A 278 -6.08 8.51 21.03
C LEU A 278 -5.68 7.36 21.95
N ASN A 279 -6.63 6.50 22.31
CA ASN A 279 -6.42 5.35 23.20
C ASN A 279 -5.70 5.70 24.52
N GLY A 280 -5.94 6.91 25.03
CA GLY A 280 -5.34 7.43 26.26
C GLY A 280 -3.99 8.15 26.09
N ASN A 281 -3.34 8.03 24.93
CA ASN A 281 -2.13 8.81 24.63
C ASN A 281 -2.50 10.20 24.10
N LYS A 282 -1.77 11.24 24.50
CA LYS A 282 -2.08 12.65 24.21
C LYS A 282 -0.95 13.37 23.50
N MET A 283 -1.31 14.24 22.55
CA MET A 283 -0.43 15.22 21.94
C MET A 283 -1.20 16.54 21.70
N GLN A 284 -0.53 17.67 21.87
CA GLN A 284 -1.08 19.01 21.67
C GLN A 284 -0.32 19.72 20.56
N ILE A 285 -1.03 20.45 19.70
CA ILE A 285 -0.43 21.29 18.67
C ILE A 285 -0.71 22.75 19.03
N LEU A 286 0.33 23.54 19.29
CA LEU A 286 0.21 24.94 19.69
C LEU A 286 -0.03 25.86 18.48
N GLY A 287 -1.08 26.68 18.55
CA GLY A 287 -1.42 27.65 17.51
C GLY A 287 -2.93 27.81 17.33
N GLU A 288 -3.31 28.79 16.52
CA GLU A 288 -4.68 28.97 16.05
C GLU A 288 -4.75 28.62 14.58
N TYR A 289 -5.69 27.74 14.22
CA TYR A 289 -5.82 27.19 12.88
C TYR A 289 -7.28 27.27 12.45
N ASN A 290 -7.53 27.77 11.24
CA ASN A 290 -8.84 27.73 10.60
C ASN A 290 -8.70 27.19 9.19
N GLY A 291 -8.88 25.88 9.05
CA GLY A 291 -8.61 25.18 7.80
C GLY A 291 -8.34 23.70 8.07
N LYS A 292 -7.47 23.10 7.26
CA LYS A 292 -7.03 21.71 7.36
C LYS A 292 -5.68 21.62 8.06
N LEU A 293 -5.63 20.95 9.21
CA LEU A 293 -4.43 20.65 9.98
C LEU A 293 -4.17 19.14 9.94
N THR A 294 -2.99 18.72 9.48
CA THR A 294 -2.62 17.31 9.31
C THR A 294 -1.40 16.98 10.16
N LEU A 295 -1.49 15.99 11.03
CA LEU A 295 -0.40 15.39 11.79
C LEU A 295 -0.08 14.01 11.21
N THR A 296 1.13 13.82 10.71
CA THR A 296 1.59 12.53 10.15
C THR A 296 2.13 11.61 11.25
N ALA A 297 2.31 10.32 10.90
CA ALA A 297 2.89 9.33 11.80
C ALA A 297 4.32 9.69 12.26
N ASN A 298 5.05 10.46 11.44
CA ASN A 298 6.40 10.93 11.74
C ASN A 298 6.41 12.20 12.60
N GLY A 299 5.25 12.70 13.02
CA GLY A 299 5.09 13.93 13.80
C GLY A 299 5.25 15.22 12.99
N GLU A 300 5.28 15.12 11.66
CA GLU A 300 5.25 16.31 10.80
C GLU A 300 3.84 16.89 10.80
N ILE A 301 3.76 18.22 10.87
CA ILE A 301 2.50 18.95 10.92
C ILE A 301 2.40 19.83 9.69
N TYR A 302 1.27 19.71 8.99
CA TYR A 302 0.97 20.51 7.80
C TYR A 302 -0.33 21.26 7.99
N TYR A 303 -0.34 22.54 7.61
CA TYR A 303 -1.52 23.39 7.67
C TYR A 303 -1.85 23.99 6.32
N LEU A 304 -3.13 23.88 5.96
CA LEU A 304 -3.71 24.44 4.75
C LEU A 304 -4.94 25.27 5.15
N GLU A 305 -4.84 26.59 5.02
CA GLU A 305 -5.90 27.52 5.37
C GLU A 305 -7.12 27.40 4.43
N ASP A 306 -6.86 27.37 3.12
CA ASP A 306 -7.87 27.18 2.09
C ASP A 306 -7.28 26.42 0.89
N LYS A 307 -8.13 25.83 0.05
CA LYS A 307 -7.75 25.08 -1.17
C LYS A 307 -6.95 25.90 -2.18
N CYS A 308 -7.08 27.23 -2.15
CA CYS A 308 -6.30 28.13 -3.01
C CYS A 308 -4.91 28.45 -2.45
N CYS A 309 -4.63 28.12 -1.19
CA CYS A 309 -3.35 28.38 -0.54
C CYS A 309 -2.40 27.19 -0.70
N SER A 310 -1.10 27.43 -0.60
CA SER A 310 -0.11 26.37 -0.49
C SER A 310 -0.08 25.81 0.94
N GLU A 311 0.07 24.49 1.05
CA GLU A 311 0.24 23.80 2.33
C GLU A 311 1.56 24.25 2.99
N LYS A 312 1.49 24.60 4.28
CA LYS A 312 2.62 25.10 5.07
C LYS A 312 3.03 24.04 6.08
N ALA A 313 4.31 23.69 6.09
CA ALA A 313 4.88 22.88 7.17
C ALA A 313 4.98 23.72 8.44
N ILE A 314 4.45 23.17 9.53
CA ILE A 314 4.51 23.74 10.87
C ILE A 314 5.77 23.25 11.57
N ASN A 315 6.39 24.12 12.37
CA ASN A 315 7.57 23.78 13.14
C ASN A 315 7.22 22.72 14.20
N ILE A 316 8.03 21.66 14.30
CA ILE A 316 7.86 20.58 15.26
C ILE A 316 7.83 21.06 16.73
N ASN A 317 8.42 22.22 17.04
CA ASN A 317 8.35 22.83 18.38
C ASN A 317 6.93 23.24 18.80
N GLN A 318 5.98 23.30 17.86
CA GLN A 318 4.56 23.49 18.17
C GLN A 318 3.89 22.19 18.64
N LEU A 319 4.52 21.02 18.46
CA LEU A 319 4.03 19.75 18.97
C LEU A 319 4.51 19.55 20.42
N VAL A 320 3.56 19.49 21.35
CA VAL A 320 3.81 19.25 22.77
C VAL A 320 3.28 17.88 23.15
N ILE A 321 4.11 17.08 23.81
CA ILE A 321 3.75 15.77 24.37
C ILE A 321 3.59 15.95 25.88
N PRO A 322 2.36 15.89 26.43
CA PRO A 322 2.16 16.07 27.86
C PRO A 322 2.86 14.99 28.69
N ILE A 323 3.26 15.31 29.91
CA ILE A 323 3.96 14.40 30.83
C ILE A 323 3.16 13.09 30.98
N GLY A 324 3.85 11.96 30.85
CA GLY A 324 3.24 10.62 30.91
C GLY A 324 2.70 10.08 29.58
N ASN A 325 2.90 10.80 28.48
CA ASN A 325 2.51 10.38 27.13
C ASN A 325 3.74 10.09 26.25
N THR A 326 3.53 9.36 25.17
CA THR A 326 4.58 9.00 24.19
C THR A 326 4.36 9.72 22.87
N PHE A 327 5.43 9.87 22.09
CA PHE A 327 5.33 10.38 20.73
C PHE A 327 4.58 9.39 19.83
N GLY A 328 3.77 9.92 18.91
CA GLY A 328 2.98 9.13 17.98
C GLY A 328 1.70 8.57 18.60
N PHE A 329 0.86 7.96 17.78
CA PHE A 329 -0.36 7.30 18.23
C PHE A 329 -0.37 5.85 17.77
N THR A 330 -0.98 4.97 18.57
CA THR A 330 -1.10 3.55 18.26
C THR A 330 -2.57 3.17 18.16
N VAL A 331 -2.91 2.45 17.09
CA VAL A 331 -4.23 1.86 16.88
C VAL A 331 -4.15 0.35 16.99
N HIS A 332 -5.06 -0.22 17.78
CA HIS A 332 -5.12 -1.64 18.07
C HIS A 332 -6.27 -2.30 17.30
N HIS A 333 -6.27 -3.64 17.27
CA HIS A 333 -7.45 -4.39 16.84
C HIS A 333 -8.67 -4.05 17.70
N GLY A 334 -9.82 -3.85 17.06
CA GLY A 334 -11.08 -3.58 17.75
C GLY A 334 -11.45 -2.10 17.81
N THR A 335 -12.20 -1.73 18.85
CA THR A 335 -12.70 -0.35 19.03
C THR A 335 -11.61 0.54 19.62
N ASN A 336 -11.31 1.63 18.92
CA ASN A 336 -10.36 2.66 19.31
C ASN A 336 -11.11 3.95 19.63
N GLY A 337 -10.70 4.66 20.69
CA GLY A 337 -11.33 5.89 21.16
C GLY A 337 -10.49 7.11 20.85
N ILE A 338 -11.10 8.15 20.29
CA ILE A 338 -10.48 9.45 20.04
C ILE A 338 -11.26 10.59 20.70
N ILE A 339 -10.53 11.51 21.31
CA ILE A 339 -11.05 12.77 21.84
C ILE A 339 -10.14 13.88 21.31
N VAL A 340 -10.72 14.93 20.73
CA VAL A 340 -10.01 16.13 20.29
C VAL A 340 -10.63 17.33 20.98
N GLU A 341 -9.86 17.97 21.85
CA GLU A 341 -10.20 19.28 22.42
C GLU A 341 -9.78 20.34 21.41
N THR A 342 -10.75 20.99 20.78
CA THR A 342 -10.54 22.02 19.74
C THR A 342 -10.37 23.42 20.32
N ASN A 343 -10.76 23.63 21.59
CA ASN A 343 -10.84 24.92 22.28
C ASN A 343 -11.51 26.04 21.45
N ASN A 344 -12.45 25.66 20.57
CA ASN A 344 -13.25 26.58 19.77
C ASN A 344 -14.70 26.09 19.79
N CYS A 345 -15.64 26.92 20.23
CA CYS A 345 -17.05 26.58 20.39
C CYS A 345 -17.97 27.19 19.33
N CYS A 346 -17.44 27.78 18.26
CA CYS A 346 -18.26 28.57 17.34
C CYS A 346 -18.44 27.92 15.96
N GLU A 347 -17.70 26.84 15.66
CA GLU A 347 -17.68 26.24 14.34
C GLU A 347 -17.71 24.71 14.38
N MET A 348 -18.29 24.12 13.32
CA MET A 348 -18.23 22.68 13.09
C MET A 348 -16.80 22.29 12.72
N THR A 349 -16.24 21.38 13.49
CA THR A 349 -14.90 20.82 13.26
C THR A 349 -15.03 19.30 13.17
N CYS A 350 -14.32 18.69 12.23
CA CYS A 350 -14.24 17.25 12.10
C CYS A 350 -12.79 16.78 12.16
N VAL A 351 -12.57 15.65 12.82
CA VAL A 351 -11.32 14.91 12.80
C VAL A 351 -11.46 13.69 11.90
N TYR A 352 -10.40 13.40 11.16
CA TYR A 352 -10.27 12.23 10.31
C TYR A 352 -9.07 11.44 10.80
N VAL A 353 -9.26 10.14 11.03
CA VAL A 353 -8.20 9.23 11.46
C VAL A 353 -7.94 8.22 10.36
N LYS A 354 -6.75 8.28 9.78
CA LYS A 354 -6.27 7.32 8.81
C LYS A 354 -5.28 6.38 9.46
N VAL A 355 -5.50 5.09 9.30
CA VAL A 355 -4.70 4.04 9.92
C VAL A 355 -4.27 3.06 8.85
N ASP A 356 -2.99 2.68 8.89
CA ASP A 356 -2.50 1.56 8.10
C ASP A 356 -2.95 0.24 8.72
N ARG A 357 -3.53 -0.65 7.92
CA ARG A 357 -4.19 -1.87 8.40
C ARG A 357 -3.26 -3.06 8.20
N LEU A 358 -2.75 -3.62 9.29
CA LEU A 358 -1.65 -4.58 9.26
C LEU A 358 -2.13 -6.02 9.54
N THR A 359 -1.45 -7.00 8.95
CA THR A 359 -1.59 -8.44 9.19
C THR A 359 -0.22 -9.13 9.05
N ILE A 360 -0.13 -10.44 9.30
CA ILE A 360 1.09 -11.26 9.17
C ILE A 360 0.90 -12.32 8.11
#